data_AF-A0A7Y4JMI6-F1
#
_entry.id   AF-A0A7Y4JMI6-F1
#
_cell.length_a   1.000
_cell.length_b   1.000
_cell.length_c   1.000
_cell.angle_alpha   90.00
_cell.angle_beta   90.00
_cell.angle_gamma   90.00
#
_symmetry.space_group_name_H-M   'P 1'
#
loop_
_entity.id
_entity.type
_entity.pdbx_description
1 polymer ?
#
loop_
_entity_poly.entity_id
_entity_poly.type
_entity_poly.pdbx_seq_one_letter_code
_entity_poly.pdbx_strand_id
1 'polypeptide(L)'
;MSPRQLMPWLLLVVLVTACASSSPEERPGRPPPPSILFQSPLALLLEHHEELALTTDQLIQVGQREEALEVTNRPLREQLRQVWHPEPAPGEGRPRGPGMGNRNAPVGLGGRPQYRPPARPLGPLSEEDLKRQQALLQAMEENDAAAYREVEALLDEPQKEKARALVAKQREERLRARESMQGPETRPAP
;
A
#
# COMPACT_ATOMS: atom_id res chain seq x y z
N MET A 1 44.73 -6.06 -60.47
CA MET A 1 45.77 -6.70 -59.64
C MET A 1 45.41 -6.48 -58.17
N SER A 2 44.72 -7.45 -57.57
CA SER A 2 44.85 -7.76 -56.13
C SER A 2 46.23 -8.46 -55.93
N PRO A 3 46.68 -8.89 -54.72
CA PRO A 3 46.03 -8.92 -53.41
C PRO A 3 47.03 -8.65 -52.23
N ARG A 4 46.60 -9.01 -51.00
CA ARG A 4 47.38 -9.37 -49.78
C ARG A 4 47.46 -8.24 -48.72
N GLN A 5 47.17 -8.45 -47.44
CA GLN A 5 46.96 -9.68 -46.67
C GLN A 5 46.43 -9.38 -45.24
N LEU A 6 45.70 -10.36 -44.68
CA LEU A 6 45.70 -10.83 -43.28
C LEU A 6 44.98 -10.02 -42.17
N MET A 7 43.75 -10.49 -41.86
CA MET A 7 43.27 -10.80 -40.48
C MET A 7 44.36 -11.55 -39.66
N PRO A 8 44.38 -11.59 -38.30
CA PRO A 8 43.21 -11.73 -37.41
C PRO A 8 43.35 -11.14 -35.97
N TRP A 9 42.28 -11.33 -35.18
CA TRP A 9 42.33 -11.66 -33.74
C TRP A 9 42.94 -10.65 -32.75
N LEU A 10 42.07 -9.98 -31.99
CA LEU A 10 42.20 -9.94 -30.53
C LEU A 10 40.79 -9.84 -29.93
N LEU A 11 40.27 -11.00 -29.57
CA LEU A 11 39.18 -11.19 -28.63
C LEU A 11 39.59 -10.60 -27.28
N LEU A 12 38.95 -9.52 -26.85
CA LEU A 12 38.88 -9.15 -25.44
C LEU A 12 37.45 -9.37 -24.97
N VAL A 13 37.28 -10.58 -24.42
CA VAL A 13 36.12 -11.04 -23.66
C VAL A 13 35.94 -10.10 -22.47
N VAL A 14 34.98 -9.18 -22.56
CA VAL A 14 34.49 -8.45 -21.39
C VAL A 14 33.59 -9.40 -20.63
N LEU A 15 34.14 -9.98 -19.55
CA LEU A 15 33.38 -10.68 -18.52
C LEU A 15 32.41 -9.69 -17.87
N VAL A 16 31.15 -9.72 -18.32
CA VAL A 16 30.04 -9.19 -17.56
C VAL A 16 29.79 -10.19 -16.42
N THR A 17 30.46 -9.97 -15.28
CA THR A 17 29.97 -10.47 -13.99
C THR A 17 28.67 -9.73 -13.69
N ALA A 18 27.57 -10.23 -14.23
CA ALA A 18 26.25 -9.90 -13.73
C ALA A 18 26.21 -10.41 -12.28
N CYS A 19 26.40 -9.49 -11.34
CA CYS A 19 25.98 -9.69 -9.97
C CYS A 19 24.49 -10.02 -10.03
N ALA A 20 24.16 -11.29 -9.87
CA ALA A 20 22.85 -11.72 -9.45
C ALA A 20 22.61 -11.14 -8.05
N SER A 21 22.26 -9.85 -8.01
CA SER A 21 21.62 -9.26 -6.86
C SER A 21 20.27 -9.96 -6.78
N SER A 22 20.24 -11.04 -6.01
CA SER A 22 19.01 -11.69 -5.58
C SER A 22 18.13 -10.61 -4.99
N SER A 23 17.11 -10.18 -5.73
CA SER A 23 16.01 -9.42 -5.18
C SER A 23 15.53 -10.17 -3.93
N PRO A 24 15.37 -9.50 -2.78
CA PRO A 24 14.85 -10.17 -1.61
C PRO A 24 13.51 -10.77 -2.00
N GLU A 25 13.43 -12.09 -1.87
CA GLU A 25 12.26 -12.95 -2.08
C GLU A 25 10.99 -12.16 -1.72
N GLU A 26 10.19 -11.85 -2.76
CA GLU A 26 8.84 -11.32 -2.59
C GLU A 26 8.13 -12.25 -1.63
N ARG A 27 7.83 -11.75 -0.43
CA ARG A 27 6.93 -12.43 0.49
C ARG A 27 5.68 -12.78 -0.31
N PRO A 28 5.20 -14.04 -0.32
CA PRO A 28 3.89 -14.36 -0.87
C PRO A 28 2.82 -13.82 0.08
N GLY A 29 2.73 -12.50 0.15
CA GLY A 29 1.70 -11.73 0.82
C GLY A 29 0.71 -11.26 -0.24
N ARG A 30 -0.56 -11.12 0.17
CA ARG A 30 -1.55 -10.45 -0.67
C ARG A 30 -1.00 -9.10 -1.14
N PRO A 31 -1.16 -8.71 -2.42
CA PRO A 31 -0.69 -7.42 -2.90
C PRO A 31 -1.27 -6.30 -2.03
N PRO A 32 -0.49 -5.25 -1.76
CA PRO A 32 -0.96 -4.13 -0.96
C PRO A 32 -2.16 -3.48 -1.66
N PRO A 33 -3.12 -2.94 -0.88
CA PRO A 33 -4.22 -2.20 -1.47
C PRO A 33 -3.72 -0.96 -2.23
N PRO A 34 -4.38 -0.56 -3.33
CA PRO A 34 -4.00 0.61 -4.09
C PRO A 34 -4.12 1.88 -3.23
N SER A 35 -3.12 2.77 -3.31
CA SER A 35 -3.00 3.95 -2.45
C SER A 35 -4.15 4.95 -2.61
N ILE A 36 -4.75 5.02 -3.80
CA ILE A 36 -5.89 5.90 -4.12
C ILE A 36 -7.12 5.67 -3.23
N LEU A 37 -7.25 4.48 -2.63
CA LEU A 37 -8.30 4.17 -1.65
C LEU A 37 -8.14 4.94 -0.34
N PHE A 38 -6.93 5.43 -0.05
CA PHE A 38 -6.58 6.11 1.20
C PHE A 38 -6.22 7.58 1.01
N GLN A 39 -6.10 8.04 -0.24
CA GLN A 39 -5.77 9.42 -0.55
C GLN A 39 -6.98 10.31 -0.23
N SER A 40 -6.82 11.23 0.71
CA SER A 40 -7.86 12.20 1.05
C SER A 40 -8.09 13.19 -0.10
N PRO A 41 -9.34 13.65 -0.35
CA PRO A 41 -9.59 14.75 -1.25
C PRO A 41 -8.96 16.06 -0.77
N LEU A 42 -8.82 16.27 0.55
CA LEU A 42 -8.20 17.48 1.11
C LEU A 42 -6.69 17.47 0.88
N ALA A 43 -6.03 16.31 1.04
CA ALA A 43 -4.62 16.14 0.68
C ALA A 43 -4.38 16.47 -0.80
N LEU A 44 -5.31 16.09 -1.69
CA LEU A 44 -5.26 16.44 -3.11
C LEU A 44 -5.38 17.97 -3.33
N LEU A 45 -6.26 18.66 -2.60
CA LEU A 45 -6.36 20.13 -2.70
C LEU A 45 -5.08 20.83 -2.22
N LEU A 46 -4.42 20.30 -1.18
CA LEU A 46 -3.14 20.81 -0.69
C LEU A 46 -2.02 20.58 -1.70
N GLU A 47 -2.02 19.45 -2.39
CA GLU A 47 -1.07 19.15 -3.47
C GLU A 47 -1.23 20.13 -4.64
N HIS A 48 -2.47 20.45 -5.03
CA HIS A 48 -2.78 21.36 -6.14
C HIS A 48 -3.10 22.81 -5.70
N HIS A 49 -2.57 23.25 -4.55
CA HIS A 49 -2.94 24.55 -3.98
C HIS A 49 -2.61 25.75 -4.88
N GLU A 50 -1.51 25.69 -5.64
CA GLU A 50 -1.14 26.74 -6.60
C GLU A 50 -2.14 26.83 -7.76
N GLU A 51 -2.56 25.69 -8.31
CA GLU A 51 -3.54 25.62 -9.40
C GLU A 51 -4.93 26.12 -8.97
N LEU A 52 -5.27 25.85 -7.71
CA LEU A 52 -6.47 26.34 -7.03
C LEU A 52 -6.33 27.80 -6.57
N ALA A 53 -5.14 28.38 -6.65
CA ALA A 53 -4.83 29.71 -6.13
C ALA A 53 -5.34 29.90 -4.68
N LEU A 54 -5.11 28.90 -3.82
CA LEU A 54 -5.54 28.96 -2.42
C LEU A 54 -4.77 30.06 -1.69
N THR A 55 -5.48 30.87 -0.89
CA THR A 55 -4.82 31.83 -0.01
C THR A 55 -4.12 31.12 1.14
N THR A 56 -3.18 31.80 1.80
CA THR A 56 -2.51 31.26 3.00
C THR A 56 -3.52 30.86 4.08
N ASP A 57 -4.57 31.65 4.30
CA ASP A 57 -5.61 31.34 5.27
C ASP A 57 -6.43 30.12 4.88
N GLN A 58 -6.76 29.96 3.59
CA GLN A 58 -7.42 28.77 3.07
C GLN A 58 -6.52 27.54 3.24
N LEU A 59 -5.23 27.63 2.91
CA LEU A 59 -4.25 26.55 3.09
C LEU A 59 -4.18 26.07 4.55
N ILE A 60 -4.09 26.99 5.51
CA ILE A 60 -4.07 26.67 6.94
C ILE A 60 -5.36 25.93 7.33
N GLN A 61 -6.52 26.44 6.89
CA GLN A 61 -7.83 25.86 7.20
C GLN A 61 -8.05 24.48 6.57
N VAL A 62 -7.53 24.25 5.35
CA VAL A 62 -7.57 22.94 4.69
C VAL A 62 -6.64 21.97 5.42
N GLY A 63 -5.43 22.40 5.78
CA GLY A 63 -4.46 21.58 6.52
C GLY A 63 -4.98 21.12 7.89
N GLN A 64 -5.61 22.01 8.65
CA GLN A 64 -6.23 21.66 9.94
C GLN A 64 -7.35 20.62 9.78
N ARG A 65 -8.15 20.72 8.72
CA ARG A 65 -9.23 19.75 8.45
C ARG A 65 -8.68 18.42 7.97
N GLU A 66 -7.59 18.40 7.21
CA GLU A 66 -6.90 17.17 6.84
C GLU A 66 -6.37 16.45 8.08
N GLU A 67 -5.71 17.17 9.00
CA GLU A 67 -5.22 16.57 10.24
C GLU A 67 -6.36 15.98 11.09
N ALA A 68 -7.48 16.70 11.21
CA ALA A 68 -8.66 16.20 11.90
C ALA A 68 -9.28 14.96 11.21
N LEU A 69 -9.30 14.95 9.87
CA LEU A 69 -9.76 13.82 9.08
C LEU A 69 -8.83 12.60 9.28
N GLU A 70 -7.52 12.80 9.31
CA GLU A 70 -6.55 11.72 9.58
C GLU A 70 -6.74 11.12 10.97
N VAL A 71 -6.97 11.95 11.99
CA VAL A 71 -7.29 11.49 13.35
C VAL A 71 -8.56 10.65 13.36
N THR A 72 -9.59 11.09 12.63
CA THR A 72 -10.89 10.41 12.53
C THR A 72 -10.78 9.07 11.78
N ASN A 73 -10.00 9.03 10.70
CA ASN A 73 -9.83 7.85 9.85
C ASN A 73 -8.78 6.85 10.37
N ARG A 74 -7.91 7.26 11.31
CA ARG A 74 -6.88 6.40 11.91
C ARG A 74 -7.40 5.06 12.45
N PRO A 75 -8.45 5.01 13.30
CA PRO A 75 -8.98 3.73 13.78
C PRO A 75 -9.58 2.85 12.67
N LEU A 76 -10.12 3.46 11.61
CA LEU A 76 -10.66 2.71 10.47
C LEU A 76 -9.52 2.07 9.66
N ARG A 77 -8.44 2.83 9.39
CA ARG A 77 -7.23 2.33 8.72
C ARG A 77 -6.59 1.17 9.48
N GLU A 78 -6.56 1.23 10.81
CA GLU A 78 -6.02 0.14 11.65
C GLU A 78 -6.89 -1.12 11.61
N GLN A 79 -8.22 -0.99 11.74
CA GLN A 79 -9.13 -2.13 11.60
C GLN A 79 -9.01 -2.78 10.22
N LEU A 80 -8.86 -1.95 9.20
CA LEU A 80 -8.75 -2.40 7.83
C LEU A 80 -7.39 -3.10 7.57
N ARG A 81 -6.31 -2.64 8.21
CA ARG A 81 -5.03 -3.36 8.25
C ARG A 81 -5.16 -4.75 8.86
N GLN A 82 -5.95 -4.90 9.93
CA GLN A 82 -6.19 -6.21 10.57
C GLN A 82 -6.95 -7.16 9.65
N VAL A 83 -7.84 -6.65 8.79
CA VAL A 83 -8.54 -7.46 7.78
C VAL A 83 -7.57 -7.92 6.67
N TRP A 84 -6.63 -7.07 6.24
CA TRP A 84 -5.64 -7.45 5.22
C TRP A 84 -4.50 -8.33 5.75
N HIS A 85 -4.09 -8.09 6.99
CA HIS A 85 -3.00 -8.76 7.67
C HIS A 85 -3.47 -9.22 9.05
N PRO A 86 -4.30 -10.27 9.12
CA PRO A 86 -4.69 -10.84 10.40
C PRO A 86 -3.40 -11.32 11.10
N GLU A 87 -3.21 -10.88 12.35
CA GLU A 87 -2.13 -11.44 13.16
C GLU A 87 -2.35 -12.95 13.32
N PRO A 88 -1.29 -13.77 13.20
CA PRO A 88 -1.41 -15.20 13.42
C PRO A 88 -1.93 -15.44 14.84
N ALA A 89 -2.89 -16.35 14.98
CA ALA A 89 -3.54 -16.63 16.26
C ALA A 89 -2.49 -16.95 17.36
N PRO A 90 -2.67 -16.48 18.60
CA PRO A 90 -1.77 -16.81 19.72
C PRO A 90 -1.81 -18.32 19.99
N GLY A 91 -0.89 -19.08 19.38
CA GLY A 91 -0.87 -20.54 19.47
C GLY A 91 -0.40 -21.25 18.21
N GLU A 92 -0.46 -20.61 17.04
CA GLU A 92 0.03 -21.21 15.78
C GLU A 92 1.53 -21.00 15.55
N GLY A 93 2.18 -20.23 16.41
CA GLY A 93 3.62 -19.99 16.41
C GLY A 93 4.35 -20.59 17.61
N ARG A 94 4.28 -21.92 17.82
CA ARG A 94 5.25 -22.68 18.66
C ARG A 94 4.99 -24.20 18.58
N PRO A 95 5.99 -25.04 18.27
CA PRO A 95 6.15 -26.26 19.04
C PRO A 95 6.60 -25.81 20.44
N ARG A 96 5.76 -26.04 21.43
CA ARG A 96 6.14 -25.99 22.84
C ARG A 96 7.15 -27.12 23.06
N GLY A 97 8.43 -26.86 22.79
CA GLY A 97 9.50 -27.77 23.17
C GLY A 97 9.46 -27.99 24.69
N PRO A 98 9.51 -29.23 25.19
CA PRO A 98 9.51 -29.50 26.62
C PRO A 98 10.93 -29.20 27.13
N GLY A 99 11.19 -27.95 27.49
CA GLY A 99 12.46 -27.50 28.04
C GLY A 99 12.37 -27.23 29.53
N MET A 100 12.03 -28.24 30.33
CA MET A 100 12.36 -28.22 31.75
C MET A 100 13.89 -28.33 31.89
N GLY A 101 14.49 -27.36 32.59
CA GLY A 101 15.75 -27.52 33.33
C GLY A 101 17.05 -27.59 32.53
N ASN A 102 17.89 -26.56 32.65
CA ASN A 102 19.14 -26.72 33.40
C ASN A 102 19.82 -25.35 33.61
N ARG A 103 20.12 -25.01 34.86
CA ARG A 103 21.13 -24.01 35.18
C ARG A 103 22.48 -24.73 35.03
N ASN A 104 23.41 -24.11 34.30
CA ASN A 104 24.79 -24.52 34.03
C ASN A 104 25.03 -25.20 32.66
N ALA A 105 25.31 -24.39 31.63
CA ALA A 105 26.12 -24.79 30.48
C ALA A 105 26.90 -23.57 29.94
N PRO A 106 28.14 -23.73 29.45
CA PRO A 106 29.09 -22.65 29.24
C PRO A 106 28.88 -21.91 27.90
N VAL A 107 29.41 -20.68 27.85
CA VAL A 107 29.41 -19.79 26.67
C VAL A 107 30.18 -20.46 25.53
N GLY A 108 29.45 -21.08 24.59
CA GLY A 108 29.99 -21.70 23.38
C GLY A 108 29.57 -20.93 22.14
N LEU A 109 30.56 -20.57 21.32
CA LEU A 109 30.41 -19.95 20.01
C LEU A 109 29.44 -20.72 19.10
N GLY A 110 28.64 -19.98 18.33
CA GLY A 110 27.86 -20.53 17.21
C GLY A 110 26.36 -20.34 17.38
N GLY A 111 25.90 -19.07 17.35
CA GLY A 111 24.48 -18.77 17.23
C GLY A 111 23.97 -19.26 15.88
N ARG A 112 23.34 -20.45 15.87
CA ARG A 112 22.57 -20.89 14.70
C ARG A 112 21.49 -19.83 14.43
N PRO A 113 21.30 -19.39 13.17
CA PRO A 113 20.17 -18.51 12.86
C PRO A 113 18.89 -19.20 13.33
N GLN A 114 18.09 -18.52 14.17
CA GLN A 114 16.80 -19.03 14.56
C GLN A 114 15.99 -19.27 13.28
N TYR A 115 15.64 -20.54 13.02
CA TYR A 115 14.77 -20.89 11.92
C TYR A 115 13.43 -20.16 12.13
N ARG A 116 13.22 -19.09 11.35
CA ARG A 116 11.91 -18.45 11.21
C ARG A 116 11.15 -19.29 10.19
N PRO A 117 10.05 -19.97 10.57
CA PRO A 117 9.22 -20.64 9.59
C PRO A 117 8.79 -19.63 8.52
N PRO A 118 8.72 -20.03 7.23
CA PRO A 118 8.15 -19.17 6.21
C PRO A 118 6.74 -18.78 6.64
N ALA A 119 6.39 -17.50 6.46
CA ALA A 119 5.04 -17.03 6.71
C ALA A 119 4.08 -17.90 5.87
N ARG A 120 3.07 -18.49 6.51
CA ARG A 120 2.03 -19.21 5.78
C ARG A 120 1.40 -18.24 4.77
N PRO A 121 1.15 -18.66 3.52
CA PRO A 121 0.41 -17.85 2.57
C PRO A 121 -0.93 -17.45 3.20
N LEU A 122 -1.25 -16.16 3.17
CA LEU A 122 -2.55 -15.68 3.63
C LEU A 122 -3.63 -16.33 2.74
N GLY A 123 -4.59 -17.01 3.36
CA GLY A 123 -5.74 -17.56 2.66
C GLY A 123 -6.60 -16.48 2.00
N PRO A 124 -7.55 -16.86 1.12
CA PRO A 124 -8.56 -15.93 0.62
C PRO A 124 -9.34 -15.32 1.80
N LEU A 125 -9.80 -14.07 1.65
CA LEU A 125 -10.68 -13.46 2.65
C LEU A 125 -11.97 -14.26 2.79
N SER A 126 -12.50 -14.35 4.01
CA SER A 126 -13.86 -14.81 4.21
C SER A 126 -14.86 -13.79 3.63
N GLU A 127 -16.09 -14.21 3.34
CA GLU A 127 -17.14 -13.30 2.90
C GLU A 127 -17.44 -12.20 3.95
N GLU A 128 -17.33 -12.55 5.24
CA GLU A 128 -17.49 -11.60 6.35
C GLU A 128 -16.37 -10.55 6.35
N ASP A 129 -15.12 -10.97 6.11
CA ASP A 129 -13.98 -10.06 6.01
C ASP A 129 -14.10 -9.12 4.81
N LEU A 130 -14.59 -9.62 3.66
CA LEU A 130 -14.86 -8.79 2.48
C LEU A 130 -15.93 -7.74 2.76
N LYS A 131 -17.04 -8.13 3.40
CA LYS A 131 -18.09 -7.19 3.81
C LYS A 131 -17.56 -6.14 4.79
N ARG A 132 -16.77 -6.58 5.78
CA ARG A 132 -16.15 -5.69 6.76
C ARG A 132 -15.18 -4.71 6.10
N GLN A 133 -14.35 -5.19 5.18
CA GLN A 133 -13.43 -4.38 4.39
C GLN A 133 -14.18 -3.30 3.61
N GLN A 134 -15.26 -3.66 2.91
CA GLN A 134 -16.08 -2.73 2.14
C GLN A 134 -16.72 -1.67 3.04
N ALA A 135 -17.26 -2.07 4.19
CA ALA A 135 -17.87 -1.14 5.14
C ALA A 135 -16.85 -0.14 5.71
N LEU A 136 -15.62 -0.59 6.02
CA LEU A 136 -14.56 0.28 6.52
C LEU A 136 -14.11 1.31 5.48
N LEU A 137 -13.94 0.87 4.22
CA LEU A 137 -13.62 1.78 3.11
C LEU A 137 -14.76 2.79 2.89
N GLN A 138 -16.01 2.34 2.92
CA GLN A 138 -17.18 3.21 2.76
C GLN A 138 -17.24 4.28 3.87
N ALA A 139 -17.01 3.90 5.13
CA ALA A 139 -16.99 4.84 6.25
C ALA A 139 -15.88 5.91 6.10
N MET A 140 -14.70 5.53 5.59
CA MET A 140 -13.65 6.50 5.29
C MET A 140 -14.06 7.46 4.16
N GLU A 141 -14.72 6.97 3.11
CA GLU A 141 -15.22 7.81 2.01
C GLU A 141 -16.30 8.80 2.48
N GLU A 142 -17.15 8.40 3.42
CA GLU A 142 -18.15 9.28 4.03
C GLU A 142 -17.50 10.40 4.84
N ASN A 143 -16.47 10.08 5.62
CA ASN A 143 -15.68 11.07 6.36
C ASN A 143 -14.97 12.04 5.40
N ASP A 144 -14.32 11.52 4.35
CA ASP A 144 -13.69 12.32 3.30
C ASP A 144 -14.71 13.28 2.64
N ALA A 145 -15.90 12.78 2.30
CA ALA A 145 -16.95 13.55 1.67
C ALA A 145 -17.50 14.65 2.59
N ALA A 146 -17.61 14.37 3.89
CA ALA A 146 -18.00 15.37 4.89
C ALA A 146 -16.95 16.48 5.00
N ALA A 147 -15.68 16.13 5.19
CA ALA A 147 -14.58 17.08 5.29
C ALA A 147 -14.45 17.93 4.01
N TYR A 148 -14.62 17.33 2.83
CA TYR A 148 -14.59 18.06 1.56
C TYR A 148 -15.72 19.09 1.47
N ARG A 149 -16.94 18.77 1.89
CA ARG A 149 -18.05 19.74 1.90
C ARG A 149 -17.76 20.96 2.77
N GLU A 150 -17.11 20.74 3.91
CA GLU A 150 -16.71 21.84 4.81
C GLU A 150 -15.63 22.73 4.19
N VAL A 151 -14.63 22.14 3.52
CA VAL A 151 -13.59 22.88 2.82
C VAL A 151 -14.15 23.61 1.59
N GLU A 152 -15.01 22.97 0.80
CA GLU A 152 -15.59 23.57 -0.39
C GLU A 152 -16.37 24.86 -0.04
N ALA A 153 -16.98 24.94 1.14
CA ALA A 153 -17.66 26.14 1.62
C ALA A 153 -16.72 27.34 1.87
N LEU A 154 -15.41 27.12 2.02
CA LEU A 154 -14.38 28.16 2.21
C LEU A 154 -13.79 28.69 0.89
N LEU A 155 -14.07 27.99 -0.21
CA LEU A 155 -13.52 28.30 -1.53
C LEU A 155 -14.41 29.32 -2.23
N ASP A 156 -13.82 30.13 -3.09
CA ASP A 156 -14.56 30.97 -4.04
C ASP A 156 -15.05 30.12 -5.23
N GLU A 157 -16.07 30.58 -5.95
CA GLU A 157 -16.64 29.80 -7.07
C GLU A 157 -15.63 29.30 -8.12
N PRO A 158 -14.65 30.09 -8.62
CA PRO A 158 -13.67 29.56 -9.57
C PRO A 158 -12.78 28.48 -8.94
N GLN A 159 -12.53 28.55 -7.63
CA GLN A 159 -11.76 27.53 -6.91
C GLN A 159 -12.60 26.27 -6.71
N LYS A 160 -13.90 26.40 -6.39
CA LYS A 160 -14.83 25.27 -6.27
C LYS A 160 -14.94 24.48 -7.56
N GLU A 161 -15.04 25.14 -8.71
CA GLU A 161 -15.13 24.45 -9.99
C GLU A 161 -13.91 23.56 -10.25
N LYS A 162 -12.71 24.10 -10.04
CA LYS A 162 -11.45 23.35 -10.16
C LYS A 162 -11.34 22.22 -9.14
N ALA A 163 -11.66 22.51 -7.86
CA ALA A 163 -11.62 21.53 -6.78
C ALA A 163 -12.57 20.35 -7.06
N ARG A 164 -13.79 20.63 -7.53
CA ARG A 164 -14.77 19.61 -7.94
C ARG A 164 -14.25 18.74 -9.06
N ALA A 165 -13.60 19.33 -10.07
CA ALA A 165 -13.03 18.59 -11.18
C ALA A 165 -11.92 17.63 -10.70
N LEU A 166 -11.01 18.11 -9.84
CA LEU A 166 -9.96 17.29 -9.24
C LEU A 166 -10.53 16.12 -8.42
N VAL A 167 -11.48 16.41 -7.52
CA VAL A 167 -12.09 15.40 -6.65
C VAL A 167 -12.97 14.41 -7.44
N ALA A 168 -13.65 14.86 -8.51
CA ALA A 168 -14.41 13.97 -9.38
C ALA A 168 -13.49 12.94 -10.06
N LYS A 169 -12.35 13.38 -10.58
CA LYS A 169 -11.33 12.50 -11.17
C LYS A 169 -10.80 11.50 -10.14
N GLN A 170 -10.46 11.97 -8.95
CA GLN A 170 -9.99 11.10 -7.86
C GLN A 170 -11.02 10.03 -7.48
N ARG A 171 -12.31 10.39 -7.40
CA ARG A 171 -13.39 9.44 -7.11
C ARG A 171 -13.54 8.37 -8.19
N GLU A 172 -13.38 8.75 -9.45
CA GLU A 172 -13.39 7.79 -10.55
C GLU A 172 -12.21 6.81 -10.46
N GLU A 173 -11.00 7.30 -10.20
CA GLU A 173 -9.82 6.46 -10.00
C GLU A 173 -9.98 5.52 -8.80
N ARG A 174 -10.59 6.02 -7.71
CA ARG A 174 -10.91 5.23 -6.53
C ARG A 174 -11.93 4.12 -6.85
N LEU A 175 -12.98 4.43 -7.62
CA LEU A 175 -13.97 3.43 -8.04
C LEU A 175 -13.31 2.32 -8.86
N ARG A 176 -12.51 2.68 -9.88
CA ARG A 176 -11.76 1.70 -10.69
C ARG A 176 -10.82 0.84 -9.84
N ALA A 177 -10.20 1.43 -8.82
CA ALA A 177 -9.36 0.70 -7.88
C ALA A 177 -10.16 -0.27 -6.98
N ARG A 178 -11.42 0.04 -6.65
CA ARG A 178 -12.31 -0.90 -5.94
C ARG A 178 -12.75 -2.04 -6.84
N GLU A 179 -13.11 -1.75 -8.08
CA GLU A 179 -13.50 -2.76 -9.07
C GLU A 179 -12.37 -3.75 -9.35
N SER A 180 -11.12 -3.28 -9.47
CA SER A 180 -9.97 -4.16 -9.67
C SER A 180 -9.67 -5.09 -8.48
N MET A 181 -10.07 -4.70 -7.26
CA MET A 181 -9.97 -5.55 -6.08
C MET A 181 -11.06 -6.62 -5.99
N GLN A 182 -12.22 -6.42 -6.63
CA GLN A 182 -13.32 -7.40 -6.60
C GLN A 182 -13.06 -8.61 -7.52
N GLY A 183 -12.00 -8.56 -8.34
CA GLY A 183 -11.68 -9.59 -9.32
C GLY A 183 -12.68 -9.60 -10.48
N PRO A 184 -12.38 -10.30 -11.59
CA PRO A 184 -13.40 -10.54 -12.59
C PRO A 184 -14.49 -11.38 -11.92
N GLU A 185 -15.71 -10.85 -11.81
CA GLU A 185 -16.88 -11.68 -11.64
C GLU A 185 -16.74 -12.88 -12.59
N THR A 186 -16.88 -14.07 -12.03
CA THR A 186 -17.22 -15.25 -12.82
C THR A 186 -18.45 -14.91 -13.63
N ARG A 187 -18.27 -14.44 -14.87
CA ARG A 187 -19.33 -14.43 -15.87
C ARG A 187 -19.88 -15.85 -15.88
N PRO A 188 -21.17 -16.08 -15.58
CA PRO A 188 -21.76 -17.35 -15.93
C PRO A 188 -21.55 -17.53 -17.43
N ALA A 189 -20.94 -18.65 -17.82
CA ALA A 189 -20.80 -19.00 -19.23
C ALA A 189 -22.20 -19.01 -19.86
N PRO A 190 -22.33 -18.53 -21.12
CA PRO A 190 -23.61 -18.48 -21.82
C PRO A 190 -24.25 -19.86 -22.01
#